data_AF-A0A9D1VVB5-F1
#
_entry.id   AF-A0A9D1VVB5-F1
#
_cell.length_a   1.000
_cell.length_b   1.000
_cell.length_c   1.000
_cell.angle_alpha   90.00
_cell.angle_beta   90.00
_cell.angle_gamma   90.00
#
_symmetry.space_group_name_H-M   'P 1'
#
loop_
_entity.id
_entity.type
_entity.pdbx_description
1 polymer ?
#
loop_
_entity_poly.entity_id
_entity_poly.type
_entity_poly.pdbx_seq_one_letter_code
_entity_poly.pdbx_strand_id
1 'polypeptide(L)'
;MKFIELTVHTSSAGSELVADVLWDHSHYGVTVCDVNDVIALQSDKRTFWDYMDDDLAAQAKAAGDVLVKCYLPVDIAEEEIAAIGAELRALRARGEAYIDFGTFETARREIEGDDWIDVWKKHFRPLHIGEKVVVCPEWIDYAPAPGEIVVSLDSNMAFGTGEHETTSMCLELLQGYLRPGDTVVDVGCGSGILGIAAVKLGARFAYLTDIDYVAVRSAEHNAALNGVADKVQVALSDLLEGAHVCGEVMTANITADILCRLADSIPRNLKEGGTLILSGIIEPKLEQVAAAYREQGLALLEQRRRGEWFALAFRKGA
;
A
#
# COMPACT_ATOMS: atom_id res chain seq x y z
N MET A 1 2.07 -27.35 9.57
CA MET A 1 3.24 -26.64 10.13
C MET A 1 2.73 -25.80 11.30
N LYS A 2 3.56 -25.44 12.29
CA LYS A 2 3.13 -24.55 13.38
C LYS A 2 3.67 -23.16 13.13
N PHE A 3 2.84 -22.15 13.35
CA PHE A 3 3.22 -20.74 13.21
C PHE A 3 2.87 -19.98 14.50
N ILE A 4 3.56 -18.87 14.71
CA ILE A 4 3.17 -17.83 15.65
C ILE A 4 2.51 -16.72 14.85
N GLU A 5 1.23 -16.44 15.14
CA GLU A 5 0.56 -15.22 14.70
C GLU A 5 0.99 -14.10 15.64
N LEU A 6 1.64 -13.06 15.09
CA LEU A 6 1.90 -11.81 15.79
C LEU A 6 0.86 -10.79 15.33
N THR A 7 0.13 -10.22 16.28
CA THR A 7 -0.84 -9.13 16.04
C THR A 7 -0.32 -7.84 16.68
N VAL A 8 -0.34 -6.75 15.94
CA VAL A 8 -0.07 -5.40 16.41
C VAL A 8 -1.36 -4.60 16.30
N HIS A 9 -1.83 -4.06 17.41
CA HIS A 9 -2.97 -3.15 17.46
C HIS A 9 -2.49 -1.74 17.14
N THR A 10 -3.08 -1.07 16.17
CA THR A 10 -2.70 0.30 15.85
C THR A 10 -3.88 1.10 15.30
N SER A 11 -3.72 2.40 15.07
CA SER A 11 -4.76 3.18 14.39
C SER A 11 -4.76 2.89 12.88
N SER A 12 -5.83 3.29 12.17
CA SER A 12 -5.84 3.25 10.70
C SER A 12 -4.66 4.02 10.10
N ALA A 13 -4.29 5.17 10.68
CA ALA A 13 -3.17 5.99 10.21
C ALA A 13 -1.79 5.33 10.41
N GLY A 14 -1.63 4.48 11.43
CA GLY A 14 -0.40 3.74 11.68
C GLY A 14 -0.29 2.40 10.95
N SER A 15 -1.41 1.90 10.41
CA SER A 15 -1.54 0.52 9.94
C SER A 15 -0.54 0.12 8.85
N GLU A 16 -0.35 0.92 7.81
CA GLU A 16 0.63 0.61 6.75
C GLU A 16 2.07 0.69 7.25
N LEU A 17 2.39 1.64 8.13
CA LEU A 17 3.75 1.74 8.69
C LEU A 17 4.08 0.54 9.58
N VAL A 18 3.09 0.03 10.32
CA VAL A 18 3.23 -1.22 11.06
C VAL A 18 3.33 -2.40 10.11
N ALA A 19 2.52 -2.40 9.04
CA ALA A 19 2.53 -3.47 8.06
C ALA A 19 3.89 -3.58 7.35
N ASP A 20 4.52 -2.44 7.04
CA ASP A 20 5.88 -2.33 6.49
C ASP A 20 6.90 -3.01 7.41
N VAL A 21 6.89 -2.70 8.71
CA VAL A 21 7.77 -3.36 9.69
C VAL A 21 7.49 -4.87 9.76
N LEU A 22 6.23 -5.30 9.78
CA LEU A 22 5.93 -6.74 9.82
C LEU A 22 6.34 -7.46 8.53
N TRP A 23 6.36 -6.74 7.40
CA TRP A 23 6.68 -7.27 6.09
C TRP A 23 8.15 -7.69 6.01
N ASP A 24 9.05 -6.83 6.47
CA ASP A 24 10.51 -7.07 6.45
C ASP A 24 10.94 -8.34 7.19
N HIS A 25 10.09 -8.83 8.09
CA HIS A 25 10.34 -9.99 8.93
C HIS A 25 9.47 -11.21 8.60
N SER A 26 8.42 -11.07 7.78
CA SER A 26 7.48 -12.15 7.49
C SER A 26 7.51 -12.58 6.03
N HIS A 27 7.80 -13.87 5.81
CA HIS A 27 7.88 -14.47 4.48
C HIS A 27 6.53 -15.01 3.97
N TYR A 28 5.46 -14.83 4.76
CA TYR A 28 4.13 -15.42 4.55
C TYR A 28 3.03 -14.37 4.42
N GLY A 29 3.40 -13.09 4.30
CA GLY A 29 2.48 -11.99 4.11
C GLY A 29 2.03 -11.30 5.41
N VAL A 30 1.52 -10.07 5.23
CA VAL A 30 1.00 -9.22 6.30
C VAL A 30 -0.47 -8.90 6.03
N THR A 31 -1.26 -8.83 7.09
CA THR A 31 -2.70 -8.55 7.02
C THR A 31 -3.00 -7.28 7.78
N VAL A 32 -3.80 -6.40 7.18
CA VAL A 32 -4.41 -5.27 7.89
C VAL A 32 -5.91 -5.57 8.02
N CYS A 33 -6.47 -5.43 9.21
CA CYS A 33 -7.89 -5.71 9.48
C CYS A 33 -8.51 -4.55 10.26
N ASP A 34 -9.44 -3.82 9.64
CA ASP A 34 -10.30 -2.89 10.36
C ASP A 34 -11.31 -3.67 11.21
N VAL A 35 -11.38 -3.36 12.50
CA VAL A 35 -12.28 -4.05 13.43
C VAL A 35 -13.75 -3.78 13.11
N ASN A 36 -14.09 -2.66 12.46
CA ASN A 36 -15.44 -2.37 12.01
C ASN A 36 -15.90 -3.31 10.88
N ASP A 37 -14.99 -3.68 9.98
CA ASP A 37 -15.28 -4.65 8.91
C ASP A 37 -15.52 -6.05 9.49
N VAL A 38 -14.77 -6.42 10.54
CA VAL A 38 -14.98 -7.67 11.30
C VAL A 38 -16.37 -7.71 11.94
N ILE A 39 -16.88 -6.58 12.45
CA ILE A 39 -18.19 -6.48 13.10
C ILE A 39 -19.33 -6.46 12.10
N ALA A 40 -19.18 -5.78 10.95
CA ALA A 40 -20.20 -5.76 9.90
C ALA A 40 -20.55 -7.19 9.44
N LEU A 41 -19.55 -8.07 9.40
CA LEU A 41 -19.67 -9.50 9.07
C LEU A 41 -20.41 -10.33 10.14
N GLN A 42 -20.51 -9.87 11.39
CA GLN A 42 -21.29 -10.57 12.43
C GLN A 42 -22.79 -10.58 12.16
N SER A 43 -23.28 -9.65 11.32
CA SER A 43 -24.71 -9.56 11.00
C SER A 43 -25.19 -10.64 10.03
N ASP A 44 -24.28 -11.29 9.29
CA ASP A 44 -24.61 -12.30 8.29
C ASP A 44 -23.97 -13.68 8.64
N LYS A 45 -24.73 -14.44 9.44
CA LYS A 45 -24.63 -15.90 9.71
C LYS A 45 -23.50 -16.45 10.61
N ARG A 46 -23.99 -17.01 11.73
CA ARG A 46 -23.44 -18.00 12.68
C ARG A 46 -22.45 -19.02 12.10
N THR A 47 -21.15 -18.71 12.07
CA THR A 47 -20.05 -19.71 12.12
C THR A 47 -18.74 -19.12 12.68
N PHE A 48 -18.82 -18.07 13.50
CA PHE A 48 -17.74 -17.09 13.60
C PHE A 48 -16.78 -17.22 14.81
N TRP A 49 -16.97 -18.14 15.75
CA TRP A 49 -16.25 -18.05 17.04
C TRP A 49 -15.67 -19.37 17.56
N ASP A 50 -14.62 -19.86 16.92
CA ASP A 50 -13.64 -20.72 17.61
C ASP A 50 -12.19 -20.20 17.48
N TYR A 51 -11.95 -19.13 16.71
CA TYR A 51 -10.59 -18.75 16.27
C TYR A 51 -10.23 -17.26 16.41
N MET A 52 -11.01 -16.47 17.13
CA MET A 52 -10.56 -15.17 17.63
C MET A 52 -10.76 -15.20 19.15
N ASP A 53 -9.81 -14.63 19.90
CA ASP A 53 -10.03 -14.44 21.33
C ASP A 53 -11.10 -13.34 21.48
N ASP A 54 -12.26 -13.69 22.04
CA ASP A 54 -13.42 -12.80 22.22
C ASP A 54 -13.00 -11.49 22.90
N ASP A 55 -12.03 -11.57 23.80
CA ASP A 55 -11.51 -10.43 24.55
C ASP A 55 -10.66 -9.49 23.70
N LEU A 56 -9.83 -10.01 22.78
CA LEU A 56 -8.95 -9.19 21.94
C LEU A 56 -9.74 -8.38 20.90
N ALA A 57 -10.75 -9.01 20.28
CA ALA A 57 -11.63 -8.34 19.35
C ALA A 57 -12.54 -7.31 20.04
N ALA A 58 -13.01 -7.61 21.26
CA ALA A 58 -13.78 -6.68 22.07
C ALA A 58 -12.95 -5.47 22.53
N GLN A 59 -11.68 -5.69 22.89
CA GLN A 59 -10.74 -4.62 23.26
C GLN A 59 -10.39 -3.73 22.06
N ALA A 60 -10.05 -4.32 20.91
CA ALA A 60 -9.76 -3.56 19.69
C ALA A 60 -10.98 -2.75 19.21
N LYS A 61 -12.19 -3.31 19.35
CA LYS A 61 -13.46 -2.60 19.07
C LYS A 61 -13.69 -1.42 20.02
N ALA A 62 -13.38 -1.58 21.31
CA ALA A 62 -13.52 -0.51 22.28
C ALA A 62 -12.49 0.61 22.06
N ALA A 63 -11.31 0.25 21.55
CA ALA A 63 -10.24 1.19 21.21
C ALA A 63 -10.41 1.86 19.84
N GLY A 64 -11.16 1.24 18.90
CA GLY A 64 -11.23 1.69 17.51
C GLY A 64 -9.96 1.36 16.72
N ASP A 65 -9.21 0.36 17.15
CA ASP A 65 -7.93 -0.03 16.56
C ASP A 65 -8.13 -0.88 15.29
N VAL A 66 -7.18 -0.76 14.36
CA VAL A 66 -6.89 -1.67 13.26
C VAL A 66 -5.90 -2.72 13.74
N LEU A 67 -6.10 -3.98 13.32
CA LEU A 67 -5.22 -5.10 13.65
C LEU A 67 -4.29 -5.39 12.48
N VAL A 68 -2.98 -5.28 12.69
CA VAL A 68 -1.97 -5.67 11.70
C VAL A 68 -1.32 -6.97 12.12
N LYS A 69 -1.36 -7.99 11.26
CA LYS A 69 -0.97 -9.36 11.60
C LYS A 69 0.07 -9.92 10.65
N CYS A 70 1.04 -10.66 11.18
CA CYS A 70 1.92 -11.51 10.38
C CYS A 70 2.07 -12.91 10.99
N TYR A 71 2.57 -13.85 10.21
CA TYR A 71 2.69 -15.25 10.58
C TYR A 71 4.14 -15.72 10.44
N LEU A 72 4.70 -16.25 11.52
CA LEU A 72 6.12 -16.62 11.61
C LEU A 72 6.24 -18.13 11.92
N PRO A 73 7.04 -18.90 11.16
CA PRO A 73 7.38 -20.26 11.53
C PRO A 73 7.96 -20.33 12.94
N VAL A 74 7.53 -21.32 13.74
CA VAL A 74 7.93 -21.44 15.16
C VAL A 74 9.45 -21.50 15.37
N ASP A 75 10.21 -21.99 14.37
CA ASP A 75 11.67 -22.08 14.42
C ASP A 75 12.39 -20.74 14.30
N ILE A 76 11.78 -19.72 13.67
CA ILE A 76 12.35 -18.37 13.56
C ILE A 76 11.61 -17.32 14.42
N ALA A 77 10.40 -17.66 14.91
CA ALA A 77 9.49 -16.68 15.49
C ALA A 77 10.06 -15.87 16.66
N GLU A 78 10.83 -16.47 17.57
CA GLU A 78 11.38 -15.72 18.72
C GLU A 78 12.42 -14.68 18.30
N GLU A 79 13.24 -14.98 17.29
CA GLU A 79 14.24 -14.05 16.76
C GLU A 79 13.56 -12.89 16.01
N GLU A 80 12.63 -13.23 15.10
CA GLU A 80 11.91 -12.24 14.30
C GLU A 80 11.01 -11.35 15.15
N ILE A 81 10.29 -11.89 16.14
CA ILE A 81 9.46 -11.08 17.05
C ILE A 81 10.31 -10.08 17.85
N ALA A 82 11.52 -10.47 18.25
CA ALA A 82 12.42 -9.56 18.95
C ALA A 82 12.91 -8.42 18.04
N ALA A 83 13.22 -8.74 16.77
CA ALA A 83 13.62 -7.77 15.75
C ALA A 83 12.46 -6.81 15.41
N ILE A 84 11.29 -7.34 15.06
CA ILE A 84 10.04 -6.60 14.86
C ILE A 84 9.79 -5.66 16.04
N GLY A 85 9.89 -6.16 17.28
CA GLY A 85 9.66 -5.35 18.46
C GLY A 85 10.64 -4.17 18.60
N ALA A 86 11.89 -4.32 18.15
CA ALA A 86 12.86 -3.22 18.12
C ALA A 86 12.50 -2.18 17.05
N GLU A 87 12.11 -2.63 15.86
CA GLU A 87 11.72 -1.77 14.75
C GLU A 87 10.43 -1.02 15.02
N LEU A 88 9.40 -1.66 15.57
CA LEU A 88 8.16 -1.02 16.00
C LEU A 88 8.42 0.07 17.05
N ARG A 89 9.32 -0.17 18.02
CA ARG A 89 9.73 0.86 18.99
C ARG A 89 10.41 2.04 18.32
N ALA A 90 11.30 1.78 17.35
CA ALA A 90 11.98 2.82 16.59
C ALA A 90 11.01 3.61 15.67
N LEU A 91 10.04 2.92 15.06
CA LEU A 91 8.96 3.52 14.28
C LEU A 91 8.13 4.47 15.17
N ARG A 92 7.63 3.99 16.31
CA ARG A 92 6.85 4.80 17.25
C ARG A 92 7.65 6.01 17.75
N ALA A 93 8.89 5.81 18.20
CA ALA A 93 9.72 6.91 18.70
C ALA A 93 9.99 8.02 17.65
N ARG A 94 10.03 7.66 16.36
CA ARG A 94 10.22 8.61 15.25
C ARG A 94 8.90 9.24 14.77
N GLY A 95 7.79 8.52 14.91
CA GLY A 95 6.50 8.87 14.32
C GLY A 95 5.43 9.38 15.29
N GLU A 96 5.54 9.14 16.60
CA GLU A 96 4.47 9.43 17.58
C GLU A 96 4.12 10.91 17.72
N ALA A 97 5.04 11.80 17.31
CA ALA A 97 4.78 13.23 17.25
C ALA A 97 3.88 13.65 16.07
N TYR A 98 3.65 12.74 15.12
CA TYR A 98 3.05 13.03 13.82
C TYR A 98 1.88 12.10 13.47
N ILE A 99 1.91 10.86 13.95
CA ILE A 99 0.89 9.85 13.70
C ILE A 99 0.48 9.28 15.06
N ASP A 100 -0.83 9.28 15.31
CA ASP A 100 -1.39 8.53 16.43
C ASP A 100 -1.31 7.05 16.08
N PHE A 101 -0.55 6.27 16.83
CA PHE A 101 -0.42 4.84 16.63
C PHE A 101 -1.48 4.01 17.38
N GLY A 102 -2.43 4.64 18.06
CA GLY A 102 -3.42 3.96 18.89
C GLY A 102 -2.78 3.28 20.11
N THR A 103 -3.30 2.12 20.50
CA THR A 103 -2.76 1.37 21.65
C THR A 103 -1.31 0.90 21.41
N PHE A 104 -0.98 0.52 20.17
CA PHE A 104 0.34 0.00 19.77
C PHE A 104 0.77 -1.22 20.60
N GLU A 105 -0.21 -2.02 21.01
CA GLU A 105 -0.03 -3.24 21.78
C GLU A 105 0.25 -4.42 20.85
N THR A 106 1.05 -5.38 21.33
CA THR A 106 1.34 -6.61 20.59
C THR A 106 0.78 -7.82 21.32
N ALA A 107 0.16 -8.72 20.56
CA ALA A 107 -0.35 -10.00 21.02
C ALA A 107 0.24 -11.11 20.16
N ARG A 108 0.47 -12.29 20.75
CA ARG A 108 0.95 -13.46 20.03
C ARG A 108 0.18 -14.71 20.39
N ARG A 109 -0.05 -15.58 19.42
CA ARG A 109 -0.64 -16.90 19.65
C ARG A 109 -0.03 -17.95 18.71
N GLU A 110 0.05 -19.18 19.19
CA GLU A 110 0.43 -20.32 18.37
C GLU A 110 -0.79 -20.80 17.58
N ILE A 111 -0.59 -21.09 16.30
CA ILE A 111 -1.61 -21.61 15.39
C ILE A 111 -1.08 -22.87 14.68
N GLU A 112 -1.98 -23.80 14.40
CA GLU A 112 -1.64 -25.07 13.74
C GLU A 112 -2.15 -25.10 12.29
N GLY A 113 -1.31 -25.63 11.39
CA GLY A 113 -1.69 -25.89 10.00
C GLY A 113 -1.76 -24.63 9.15
N ASP A 114 -2.51 -24.73 8.06
CA ASP A 114 -2.75 -23.65 7.10
C ASP A 114 -4.09 -22.93 7.36
N ASP A 115 -4.73 -23.21 8.51
CA ASP A 115 -6.06 -22.67 8.86
C ASP A 115 -6.08 -21.13 8.92
N TRP A 116 -4.93 -20.51 9.19
CA TRP A 116 -4.76 -19.07 9.14
C TRP A 116 -4.91 -18.49 7.74
N ILE A 117 -4.50 -19.23 6.70
CA ILE A 117 -4.62 -18.81 5.30
C ILE A 117 -6.12 -18.71 4.93
N ASP A 118 -6.92 -19.66 5.37
CA ASP A 118 -8.37 -19.68 5.08
C ASP A 118 -9.14 -18.61 5.86
N VAL A 119 -8.72 -18.28 7.08
CA VAL A 119 -9.28 -17.15 7.84
C VAL A 119 -8.87 -15.83 7.17
N TRP A 120 -7.59 -15.68 6.84
CA TRP A 120 -7.03 -14.53 6.13
C TRP A 120 -7.76 -14.23 4.82
N LYS A 121 -7.94 -15.23 3.95
CA LYS A 121 -8.65 -15.09 2.67
C LYS A 121 -10.10 -14.63 2.81
N LYS A 122 -10.76 -14.97 3.92
CA LYS A 122 -12.17 -14.61 4.18
C LYS A 122 -12.37 -13.15 4.60
N HIS A 123 -11.32 -12.44 5.00
CA HIS A 123 -11.43 -11.04 5.43
C HIS A 123 -11.37 -10.05 4.27
N PHE A 124 -10.64 -10.37 3.21
CA PHE A 124 -10.55 -9.44 2.08
C PHE A 124 -11.86 -9.35 1.32
N ARG A 125 -12.15 -8.14 0.82
CA ARG A 125 -13.27 -7.85 -0.07
C ARG A 125 -12.73 -7.05 -1.27
N PRO A 126 -13.37 -7.13 -2.44
CA PRO A 126 -13.09 -6.19 -3.51
C PRO A 126 -13.29 -4.76 -3.01
N LEU A 127 -12.28 -3.92 -3.21
CA LEU A 127 -12.26 -2.54 -2.77
C LEU A 127 -12.48 -1.59 -3.95
N HIS A 128 -13.58 -0.84 -3.91
CA HIS A 128 -13.92 0.15 -4.91
C HIS A 128 -13.21 1.47 -4.63
N ILE A 129 -12.35 1.91 -5.56
CA ILE A 129 -11.54 3.13 -5.43
C ILE A 129 -11.80 4.06 -6.61
N GLY A 130 -12.33 5.24 -6.32
CA GLY A 130 -12.71 6.22 -7.34
C GLY A 130 -13.89 5.75 -8.19
N GLU A 131 -13.87 6.06 -9.49
CA GLU A 131 -15.01 5.83 -10.38
C GLU A 131 -15.00 4.46 -11.05
N LYS A 132 -13.81 3.89 -11.30
CA LYS A 132 -13.64 2.72 -12.16
C LYS A 132 -12.85 1.60 -11.51
N VAL A 133 -11.89 1.89 -10.64
CA VAL A 133 -10.93 0.88 -10.18
C VAL A 133 -11.53 0.05 -9.05
N VAL A 134 -11.46 -1.27 -9.19
CA VAL A 134 -11.78 -2.23 -8.13
C VAL A 134 -10.55 -3.05 -7.83
N VAL A 135 -9.97 -2.91 -6.65
CA VAL A 135 -8.83 -3.72 -6.22
C VAL A 135 -9.35 -5.02 -5.63
N CYS A 136 -8.90 -6.15 -6.15
CA CYS A 136 -9.46 -7.45 -5.79
C CYS A 136 -8.34 -8.45 -5.49
N PRO A 137 -8.35 -9.13 -4.34
CA PRO A 137 -7.43 -10.23 -4.12
C PRO A 137 -7.65 -11.36 -5.12
N GLU A 138 -6.56 -12.01 -5.55
CA GLU A 138 -6.60 -13.00 -6.63
C GLU A 138 -7.51 -14.21 -6.38
N TRP A 139 -7.72 -14.57 -5.11
CA TRP A 139 -8.53 -15.72 -4.73
C TRP A 139 -10.03 -15.41 -4.64
N ILE A 140 -10.43 -14.15 -4.80
CA ILE A 140 -11.84 -13.74 -4.82
C ILE A 140 -12.33 -13.77 -6.26
N ASP A 141 -13.29 -14.65 -6.54
CA ASP A 141 -14.00 -14.64 -7.82
C ASP A 141 -14.94 -13.42 -7.87
N TYR A 142 -14.50 -12.37 -8.57
CA TYR A 142 -15.22 -11.12 -8.72
C TYR A 142 -15.59 -10.87 -10.19
N ALA A 143 -16.89 -10.73 -10.44
CA ALA A 143 -17.41 -10.37 -11.75
C ALA A 143 -17.58 -8.84 -11.83
N PRO A 144 -16.81 -8.13 -12.67
CA PRO A 144 -16.91 -6.68 -12.77
C PRO A 144 -18.24 -6.23 -13.38
N ALA A 145 -18.81 -5.16 -12.83
CA ALA A 145 -19.89 -4.41 -13.44
C ALA A 145 -19.40 -3.64 -14.68
N PRO A 146 -20.30 -3.26 -15.60
CA PRO A 146 -19.92 -2.48 -16.78
C PRO A 146 -19.19 -1.18 -16.40
N GLY A 147 -17.98 -1.00 -16.91
CA GLY A 147 -17.15 0.18 -16.67
C GLY A 147 -16.15 0.04 -15.52
N GLU A 148 -16.25 -1.01 -14.72
CA GLU A 148 -15.26 -1.33 -13.68
C GLU A 148 -13.98 -1.91 -14.30
N ILE A 149 -12.87 -1.58 -13.66
CA ILE A 149 -11.51 -2.01 -13.99
C ILE A 149 -10.97 -2.71 -12.76
N VAL A 150 -10.98 -4.05 -12.80
CA VAL A 150 -10.47 -4.87 -11.71
C VAL A 150 -8.95 -4.86 -11.74
N VAL A 151 -8.28 -4.62 -10.62
CA VAL A 151 -6.85 -4.83 -10.44
C VAL A 151 -6.70 -5.99 -9.46
N SER A 152 -6.26 -7.14 -9.95
CA SER A 152 -6.09 -8.34 -9.14
C SER A 152 -4.74 -8.30 -8.43
N LEU A 153 -4.68 -8.54 -7.12
CA LEU A 153 -3.42 -8.57 -6.38
C LEU A 153 -3.26 -9.89 -5.65
N ASP A 154 -2.07 -10.47 -5.72
CA ASP A 154 -1.63 -11.47 -4.75
C ASP A 154 -1.13 -10.74 -3.50
N SER A 155 -2.02 -10.57 -2.53
CA SER A 155 -1.67 -9.91 -1.27
C SER A 155 -0.86 -10.79 -0.32
N ASN A 156 -0.44 -12.01 -0.73
CA ASN A 156 0.59 -12.73 0.00
C ASN A 156 1.99 -12.14 -0.25
N MET A 157 2.16 -11.28 -1.27
CA MET A 157 3.48 -10.95 -1.82
C MET A 157 3.92 -9.47 -1.82
N ALA A 158 3.09 -8.46 -1.48
CA ALA A 158 3.62 -7.09 -1.26
C ALA A 158 2.66 -6.07 -0.60
N PHE A 159 3.28 -5.00 -0.07
CA PHE A 159 2.71 -3.73 0.35
C PHE A 159 1.86 -3.03 -0.74
N GLY A 160 0.85 -2.25 -0.34
CA GLY A 160 -0.02 -1.53 -1.27
C GLY A 160 -1.24 -2.33 -1.73
N THR A 161 -2.05 -2.80 -0.78
CA THR A 161 -3.32 -3.53 -1.02
C THR A 161 -4.45 -2.62 -1.50
N GLY A 162 -4.26 -1.29 -1.40
CA GLY A 162 -5.26 -0.28 -1.78
C GLY A 162 -6.11 0.23 -0.61
N GLU A 163 -6.13 -0.46 0.53
CA GLU A 163 -6.98 -0.13 1.68
C GLU A 163 -6.60 1.18 2.35
N HIS A 164 -5.31 1.51 2.38
CA HIS A 164 -4.84 2.74 3.00
C HIS A 164 -5.14 4.00 2.20
N GLU A 165 -5.25 5.11 2.93
CA GLU A 165 -5.60 6.43 2.43
C GLU A 165 -4.66 6.89 1.32
N THR A 166 -3.36 6.60 1.45
CA THR A 166 -2.35 7.07 0.49
C THR A 166 -2.49 6.41 -0.88
N THR A 167 -2.64 5.08 -0.91
CA THR A 167 -2.81 4.31 -2.15
C THR A 167 -4.15 4.64 -2.81
N SER A 168 -5.23 4.71 -2.02
CA SER A 168 -6.56 5.04 -2.53
C SER A 168 -6.62 6.46 -3.13
N MET A 169 -6.03 7.46 -2.48
CA MET A 169 -5.92 8.81 -3.04
C MET A 169 -5.11 8.86 -4.34
N CYS A 170 -3.98 8.13 -4.43
CA CYS A 170 -3.19 8.03 -5.65
C CYS A 170 -3.99 7.42 -6.80
N LEU A 171 -4.71 6.31 -6.57
CA LEU A 171 -5.55 5.67 -7.57
C LEU A 171 -6.71 6.56 -8.04
N GLU A 172 -7.32 7.33 -7.14
CA GLU A 172 -8.37 8.29 -7.51
C GLU A 172 -7.82 9.45 -8.36
N LEU A 173 -6.66 10.02 -7.99
CA LEU A 173 -6.01 11.08 -8.76
C LEU A 173 -5.58 10.55 -10.15
N LEU A 174 -5.04 9.32 -10.20
CA LEU A 174 -4.62 8.67 -11.44
C LEU A 174 -5.78 8.56 -12.43
N GLN A 175 -6.98 8.19 -11.98
CA GLN A 175 -8.19 8.11 -12.81
C GLN A 175 -8.59 9.46 -13.44
N GLY A 176 -8.30 10.58 -12.76
CA GLY A 176 -8.62 11.93 -13.24
C GLY A 176 -7.57 12.53 -14.20
N TYR A 177 -6.31 12.14 -14.06
CA TYR A 177 -5.20 12.73 -14.82
C TYR A 177 -4.64 11.87 -15.94
N LEU A 178 -4.80 10.54 -15.86
CA LEU A 178 -4.32 9.63 -16.88
C LEU A 178 -5.14 9.75 -18.16
N ARG A 179 -4.46 9.75 -19.30
CA ARG A 179 -5.07 9.66 -20.62
C ARG A 179 -4.71 8.35 -21.31
N PRO A 180 -5.62 7.77 -22.11
CA PRO A 180 -5.29 6.62 -22.93
C PRO A 180 -4.05 6.89 -23.80
N GLY A 181 -3.11 5.96 -23.79
CA GLY A 181 -1.86 6.06 -24.53
C GLY A 181 -0.68 6.70 -23.77
N ASP A 182 -0.89 7.20 -22.56
CA ASP A 182 0.19 7.75 -21.72
C ASP A 182 1.22 6.68 -21.33
N THR A 183 2.47 7.09 -21.11
CA THR A 183 3.47 6.31 -20.37
C THR A 183 3.49 6.78 -18.93
N VAL A 184 3.39 5.81 -18.02
CA VAL A 184 3.42 6.04 -16.57
C VAL A 184 4.76 5.62 -15.99
N VAL A 185 5.29 6.40 -15.05
CA VAL A 185 6.44 6.02 -14.22
C VAL A 185 5.99 5.96 -12.77
N ASP A 186 6.20 4.83 -12.11
CA ASP A 186 5.75 4.58 -10.74
C ASP A 186 6.95 4.25 -9.85
N VAL A 187 7.26 5.13 -8.89
CA VAL A 187 8.47 5.05 -8.06
C VAL A 187 8.13 4.61 -6.65
N GLY A 188 8.77 3.54 -6.18
CA GLY A 188 8.40 2.83 -4.94
C GLY A 188 7.13 2.04 -5.16
N CYS A 189 7.16 1.13 -6.13
CA CYS A 189 5.96 0.51 -6.66
C CYS A 189 5.30 -0.52 -5.74
N GLY A 190 6.01 -1.11 -4.77
CA GLY A 190 5.48 -2.13 -3.87
C GLY A 190 4.82 -3.29 -4.65
N SER A 191 3.53 -3.51 -4.44
CA SER A 191 2.72 -4.49 -5.19
C SER A 191 2.56 -4.21 -6.69
N GLY A 192 2.96 -3.02 -7.15
CA GLY A 192 2.77 -2.55 -8.52
C GLY A 192 1.37 -2.02 -8.80
N ILE A 193 0.52 -1.87 -7.78
CA ILE A 193 -0.90 -1.51 -7.92
C ILE A 193 -1.14 -0.26 -8.77
N LEU A 194 -0.35 0.81 -8.60
CA LEU A 194 -0.56 2.07 -9.33
C LEU A 194 -0.20 1.92 -10.82
N GLY A 195 0.97 1.37 -11.11
CA GLY A 195 1.40 1.08 -12.49
C GLY A 195 0.48 0.10 -13.23
N ILE A 196 0.03 -0.97 -12.56
CA ILE A 196 -0.92 -1.93 -13.12
C ILE A 196 -2.26 -1.27 -13.39
N ALA A 197 -2.80 -0.52 -12.42
CA ALA A 197 -4.04 0.22 -12.59
C ALA A 197 -3.96 1.19 -13.77
N ALA A 198 -2.83 1.90 -13.94
CA ALA A 198 -2.60 2.79 -15.06
C ALA A 198 -2.72 2.08 -16.42
N VAL A 199 -2.06 0.94 -16.58
CA VAL A 199 -2.15 0.16 -17.84
C VAL A 199 -3.57 -0.30 -18.09
N LYS A 200 -4.30 -0.78 -17.07
CA LYS A 200 -5.69 -1.20 -17.23
C LYS A 200 -6.64 -0.02 -17.51
N LEU A 201 -6.33 1.17 -17.02
CA LEU A 201 -7.02 2.43 -17.33
C LEU A 201 -6.71 2.97 -18.73
N GLY A 202 -5.76 2.36 -19.46
CA GLY A 202 -5.47 2.65 -20.86
C GLY A 202 -4.11 3.25 -21.14
N ALA A 203 -3.19 3.33 -20.17
CA ALA A 203 -1.80 3.66 -20.42
C ALA A 203 -1.18 2.68 -21.44
N ARG A 204 -0.30 3.18 -22.31
CA ARG A 204 0.40 2.30 -23.28
C ARG A 204 1.48 1.45 -22.60
N PHE A 205 2.08 1.97 -21.54
CA PHE A 205 3.24 1.40 -20.87
C PHE A 205 3.38 1.97 -19.46
N ALA A 206 3.81 1.15 -18.50
CA ALA A 206 4.20 1.59 -17.17
C ALA A 206 5.62 1.09 -16.82
N TYR A 207 6.46 1.99 -16.31
CA TYR A 207 7.78 1.69 -15.79
C TYR A 207 7.79 1.85 -14.28
N LEU A 208 8.02 0.77 -13.56
CA LEU A 208 7.94 0.67 -12.11
C LEU A 208 9.35 0.52 -11.55
N THR A 209 9.64 1.18 -10.43
CA THR A 209 10.89 0.97 -9.69
C THR A 209 10.64 0.69 -8.22
N ASP A 210 11.49 -0.17 -7.65
CA ASP A 210 11.57 -0.37 -6.21
C ASP A 210 12.99 -0.71 -5.79
N ILE A 211 13.35 -0.40 -4.54
CA ILE A 211 14.65 -0.76 -3.95
C ILE A 211 14.65 -2.18 -3.39
N ASP A 212 13.48 -2.72 -3.10
CA ASP A 212 13.32 -4.07 -2.57
C ASP A 212 13.08 -5.07 -3.70
N TYR A 213 13.88 -6.12 -3.72
CA TYR A 213 13.74 -7.20 -4.69
C TYR A 213 12.44 -7.99 -4.50
N VAL A 214 11.88 -8.06 -3.28
CA VAL A 214 10.60 -8.74 -3.03
C VAL A 214 9.46 -7.93 -3.66
N ALA A 215 9.44 -6.61 -3.44
CA ALA A 215 8.51 -5.70 -4.12
C ALA A 215 8.59 -5.84 -5.66
N VAL A 216 9.79 -5.86 -6.23
CA VAL A 216 9.97 -6.06 -7.69
C VAL A 216 9.32 -7.36 -8.17
N ARG A 217 9.59 -8.48 -7.48
CA ARG A 217 9.02 -9.78 -7.83
C ARG A 217 7.50 -9.82 -7.69
N SER A 218 6.97 -9.14 -6.69
CA SER A 218 5.53 -9.01 -6.48
C SER A 218 4.85 -8.19 -7.56
N ALA A 219 5.41 -7.03 -7.92
CA ALA A 219 4.89 -6.21 -9.02
C ALA A 219 4.93 -6.95 -10.37
N GLU A 220 6.00 -7.70 -10.66
CA GLU A 220 6.08 -8.57 -11.85
C GLU A 220 4.98 -9.64 -11.85
N HIS A 221 4.78 -10.30 -10.69
CA HIS A 221 3.75 -11.32 -10.53
C HIS A 221 2.34 -10.74 -10.70
N ASN A 222 2.04 -9.63 -10.02
CA ASN A 222 0.75 -8.95 -10.12
C ASN A 222 0.49 -8.41 -11.53
N ALA A 223 1.51 -7.94 -12.24
CA ALA A 223 1.37 -7.54 -13.65
C ALA A 223 1.00 -8.74 -14.54
N ALA A 224 1.60 -9.92 -14.31
CA ALA A 224 1.26 -11.15 -15.01
C ALA A 224 -0.17 -11.63 -14.67
N LEU A 225 -0.54 -11.60 -13.39
CA LEU A 225 -1.89 -11.92 -12.91
C LEU A 225 -2.96 -11.06 -13.59
N ASN A 226 -2.66 -9.78 -13.82
CA ASN A 226 -3.57 -8.85 -14.50
C ASN A 226 -3.53 -8.92 -16.03
N GLY A 227 -2.68 -9.76 -16.63
CA GLY A 227 -2.51 -9.87 -18.07
C GLY A 227 -1.91 -8.62 -18.71
N VAL A 228 -1.07 -7.87 -17.98
CA VAL A 228 -0.43 -6.63 -18.44
C VAL A 228 1.10 -6.66 -18.42
N ALA A 229 1.70 -7.83 -18.17
CA ALA A 229 3.15 -7.99 -18.09
C ALA A 229 3.91 -7.57 -19.36
N ASP A 230 3.26 -7.56 -20.54
CA ASP A 230 3.84 -7.07 -21.80
C ASP A 230 3.95 -5.54 -21.87
N LYS A 231 3.26 -4.82 -20.98
CA LYS A 231 3.19 -3.36 -20.91
C LYS A 231 3.73 -2.78 -19.62
N VAL A 232 4.17 -3.63 -18.69
CA VAL A 232 4.74 -3.24 -17.41
C VAL A 232 6.19 -3.70 -17.39
N GLN A 233 7.11 -2.78 -17.13
CA GLN A 233 8.49 -3.10 -16.81
C GLN A 233 8.76 -2.73 -15.36
N VAL A 234 9.31 -3.64 -14.58
CA VAL A 234 9.70 -3.41 -13.19
C VAL A 234 11.22 -3.46 -13.08
N ALA A 235 11.83 -2.53 -12.36
CA ALA A 235 13.28 -2.48 -12.18
C ALA A 235 13.66 -2.33 -10.71
N LEU A 236 14.63 -3.14 -10.27
CA LEU A 236 15.30 -2.99 -8.99
C LEU A 236 16.23 -1.77 -9.05
N SER A 237 15.87 -0.66 -8.39
CA SER A 237 16.57 0.62 -8.48
C SER A 237 16.24 1.54 -7.29
N ASP A 238 17.22 2.33 -6.84
CA ASP A 238 16.96 3.47 -5.95
C ASP A 238 16.36 4.62 -6.76
N LEU A 239 15.08 4.90 -6.52
CA LEU A 239 14.29 5.89 -7.22
C LEU A 239 14.30 5.68 -8.75
N LEU A 240 15.04 6.52 -9.48
CA LEU A 240 15.15 6.50 -10.94
C LEU A 240 16.62 6.45 -11.39
N GLU A 241 17.51 5.97 -10.54
CA GLU A 241 18.93 5.85 -10.87
C GLU A 241 19.14 4.95 -12.09
N GLY A 242 19.82 5.51 -13.11
CA GLY A 242 20.08 4.82 -14.38
C GLY A 242 18.86 4.63 -15.28
N ALA A 243 17.67 5.07 -14.87
CA ALA A 243 16.45 4.92 -15.65
C ALA A 243 16.40 5.98 -16.79
N HIS A 244 16.28 5.50 -18.02
CA HIS A 244 16.09 6.34 -19.21
C HIS A 244 14.62 6.35 -19.65
N VAL A 245 13.73 6.73 -18.74
CA VAL A 245 12.28 6.81 -18.97
C VAL A 245 11.75 8.22 -18.77
N CYS A 246 10.86 8.66 -19.65
CA CYS A 246 10.17 9.94 -19.54
C CYS A 246 8.67 9.73 -19.79
N GLY A 247 7.86 9.92 -18.75
CA GLY A 247 6.41 9.64 -18.76
C GLY A 247 5.55 10.90 -18.91
N GLU A 248 4.33 10.71 -19.39
CA GLU A 248 3.26 11.71 -19.34
C GLU A 248 2.66 11.82 -17.93
N VAL A 249 2.66 10.70 -17.17
CA VAL A 249 2.21 10.66 -15.77
C VAL A 249 3.29 10.01 -14.91
N MET A 250 3.51 10.54 -13.72
CA MET A 250 4.37 9.93 -12.71
C MET A 250 3.62 9.77 -11.38
N THR A 251 3.84 8.65 -10.70
CA THR A 251 3.32 8.36 -9.37
C THR A 251 4.46 8.05 -8.40
N ALA A 252 4.34 8.49 -7.15
CA ALA A 252 5.21 8.06 -6.06
C ALA A 252 4.43 8.09 -4.74
N ASN A 253 4.20 6.92 -4.15
CA ASN A 253 3.54 6.77 -2.85
C ASN A 253 4.57 6.28 -1.83
N ILE A 254 5.43 7.19 -1.37
CA ILE A 254 6.59 6.90 -0.53
C ILE A 254 6.76 8.02 0.51
N THR A 255 7.66 7.81 1.48
CA THR A 255 7.83 8.77 2.58
C THR A 255 8.30 10.15 2.10
N ALA A 256 7.89 11.20 2.82
CA ALA A 256 8.15 12.58 2.46
C ALA A 256 9.63 12.95 2.25
N ASP A 257 10.55 12.37 3.03
CA ASP A 257 11.98 12.66 2.87
C ASP A 257 12.54 12.04 1.58
N ILE A 258 12.03 10.87 1.19
CA ILE A 258 12.37 10.22 -0.09
C ILE A 258 11.72 10.97 -1.26
N LEU A 259 10.50 11.47 -1.10
CA LEU A 259 9.87 12.35 -2.08
C LEU A 259 10.70 13.62 -2.34
N CYS A 260 11.30 14.21 -1.30
CA CYS A 260 12.21 15.35 -1.48
C CYS A 260 13.45 14.98 -2.31
N ARG A 261 14.02 13.78 -2.10
CA ARG A 261 15.15 13.26 -2.91
C ARG A 261 14.75 13.03 -4.37
N LEU A 262 13.53 12.54 -4.61
CA LEU A 262 13.02 12.27 -5.96
C LEU A 262 12.83 13.54 -6.80
N ALA A 263 12.59 14.70 -6.17
CA ALA A 263 12.29 15.96 -6.85
C ALA A 263 13.32 16.31 -7.95
N ASP A 264 14.62 16.08 -7.70
CA ASP A 264 15.70 16.38 -8.64
C ASP A 264 15.67 15.55 -9.94
N SER A 265 14.92 14.43 -9.96
CA SER A 265 14.78 13.58 -11.14
C SER A 265 13.69 14.09 -12.10
N ILE A 266 12.74 14.88 -11.61
CA ILE A 266 11.55 15.30 -12.37
C ILE A 266 11.87 16.01 -13.70
N PRO A 267 12.86 16.91 -13.79
CA PRO A 267 13.19 17.56 -15.06
C PRO A 267 13.50 16.59 -16.19
N ARG A 268 14.02 15.39 -15.90
CA ARG A 268 14.41 14.38 -16.90
C ARG A 268 13.34 13.32 -17.14
N ASN A 269 12.52 13.03 -16.13
CA ASN A 269 11.63 11.86 -16.15
C ASN A 269 10.14 12.20 -16.35
N LEU A 270 9.73 13.47 -16.22
CA LEU A 270 8.38 13.93 -16.53
C LEU A 270 8.36 14.77 -17.82
N LYS A 271 7.46 14.47 -18.74
CA LYS A 271 7.27 15.25 -19.97
C LYS A 271 6.69 16.63 -19.67
N GLU A 272 6.93 17.57 -20.58
CA GLU A 272 6.27 18.87 -20.55
C GLU A 272 4.75 18.71 -20.62
N GLY A 273 4.01 19.42 -19.77
CA GLY A 273 2.56 19.26 -19.60
C GLY A 273 2.13 17.99 -18.86
N GLY A 274 3.08 17.13 -18.47
CA GLY A 274 2.85 15.90 -17.72
C GLY A 274 2.41 16.17 -16.28
N THR A 275 1.83 15.13 -15.67
CA THR A 275 1.29 15.18 -14.30
C THR A 275 2.11 14.30 -13.35
N LEU A 276 2.41 14.82 -12.17
CA LEU A 276 3.01 14.08 -11.07
C LEU A 276 2.01 13.93 -9.93
N ILE A 277 1.85 12.72 -9.41
CA ILE A 277 0.98 12.39 -8.27
C ILE A 277 1.85 11.83 -7.15
N LEU A 278 1.76 12.46 -5.97
CA LEU A 278 2.54 12.09 -4.78
C LEU A 278 1.59 11.74 -3.64
N SER A 279 1.91 10.73 -2.84
CA SER A 279 1.29 10.52 -1.52
C SER A 279 2.30 9.90 -0.54
N GLY A 280 1.88 9.51 0.66
CA GLY A 280 2.78 9.15 1.77
C GLY A 280 3.25 10.38 2.57
N ILE A 281 2.47 11.46 2.53
CA ILE A 281 2.82 12.76 3.11
C ILE A 281 1.93 13.03 4.33
N ILE A 282 2.56 13.36 5.46
CA ILE A 282 1.89 13.85 6.67
C ILE A 282 1.90 15.38 6.74
N GLU A 283 0.94 15.98 7.46
CA GLU A 283 0.77 17.44 7.57
C GLU A 283 2.07 18.22 7.87
N PRO A 284 2.93 17.79 8.82
CA PRO A 284 4.15 18.52 9.16
C PRO A 284 5.20 18.56 8.04
N LYS A 285 5.13 17.61 7.10
CA LYS A 285 6.06 17.49 5.97
C LYS A 285 5.49 18.04 4.67
N LEU A 286 4.20 18.41 4.66
CA LEU A 286 3.46 18.81 3.47
C LEU A 286 4.12 19.97 2.72
N GLU A 287 4.42 21.07 3.42
CA GLU A 287 4.99 22.25 2.78
C GLU A 287 6.43 22.00 2.32
N GLN A 288 7.20 21.20 3.07
CA GLN A 288 8.55 20.80 2.66
C GLN A 288 8.51 20.06 1.32
N VAL A 289 7.63 19.08 1.18
CA VAL A 289 7.46 18.34 -0.08
C VAL A 289 6.95 19.27 -1.18
N ALA A 290 5.91 20.06 -0.91
CA ALA A 290 5.34 20.95 -1.94
C ALA A 290 6.35 21.98 -2.45
N ALA A 291 7.18 22.55 -1.57
CA ALA A 291 8.25 23.47 -1.95
C ALA A 291 9.29 22.80 -2.86
N ALA A 292 9.75 21.59 -2.52
CA ALA A 292 10.75 20.86 -3.31
C ALA A 292 10.32 20.66 -4.77
N TYR A 293 9.04 20.36 -5.04
CA TYR A 293 8.55 20.21 -6.41
C TYR A 293 8.28 21.56 -7.10
N ARG A 294 7.85 22.59 -6.37
CA ARG A 294 7.74 23.95 -6.92
C ARG A 294 9.09 24.50 -7.38
N GLU A 295 10.17 24.22 -6.66
CA GLU A 295 11.54 24.61 -7.03
C GLU A 295 12.01 23.95 -8.33
N GLN A 296 11.48 22.77 -8.67
CA GLN A 296 11.71 22.10 -9.96
C GLN A 296 10.83 22.65 -11.10
N GLY A 297 10.05 23.70 -10.85
CA GLY A 297 9.18 24.36 -11.83
C GLY A 297 7.81 23.69 -12.00
N LEU A 298 7.36 22.91 -11.03
CA LEU A 298 6.03 22.29 -11.09
C LEU A 298 4.97 23.17 -10.41
N ALA A 299 3.80 23.25 -11.02
CA ALA A 299 2.64 23.91 -10.45
C ALA A 299 1.74 22.90 -9.74
N LEU A 300 1.36 23.21 -8.49
CA LEU A 300 0.40 22.40 -7.75
C LEU A 300 -1.01 22.56 -8.37
N LEU A 301 -1.60 21.44 -8.78
CA LEU A 301 -2.95 21.38 -9.35
C LEU A 301 -3.99 21.08 -8.28
N GLU A 302 -3.70 20.10 -7.43
CA GLU A 302 -4.66 19.56 -6.47
C GLU A 302 -3.94 19.05 -5.23
N GLN A 303 -4.59 19.23 -4.08
CA GLN A 303 -4.17 18.68 -2.79
C GLN A 303 -5.37 17.98 -2.17
N ARG A 304 -5.20 16.71 -1.79
CA ARG A 304 -6.19 15.92 -1.05
C ARG A 304 -5.66 15.59 0.34
N ARG A 305 -6.58 15.48 1.29
CA ARG A 305 -6.33 14.95 2.64
C ARG A 305 -7.36 13.86 2.92
N ARG A 306 -6.90 12.74 3.47
CA ARG A 306 -7.75 11.68 4.03
C ARG A 306 -7.06 11.17 5.30
N GLY A 307 -7.74 11.28 6.44
CA GLY A 307 -7.12 11.08 7.74
C GLY A 307 -5.93 12.03 7.95
N GLU A 308 -4.79 11.44 8.31
CA GLU A 308 -3.50 12.13 8.54
C GLU A 308 -2.66 12.28 7.27
N TRP A 309 -3.11 11.68 6.17
CA TRP A 309 -2.35 11.57 4.93
C TRP A 309 -2.78 12.58 3.89
N PHE A 310 -1.81 13.03 3.11
CA PHE A 310 -1.97 13.95 1.99
C PHE A 310 -1.55 13.29 0.68
N ALA A 311 -2.25 13.68 -0.38
CA ALA A 311 -1.82 13.45 -1.76
C ALA A 311 -1.76 14.77 -2.52
N LEU A 312 -0.76 14.93 -3.38
CA LEU A 312 -0.52 16.13 -4.17
C LEU A 312 -0.47 15.77 -5.66
N ALA A 313 -1.16 16.53 -6.49
CA ALA A 313 -1.00 16.46 -7.94
C ALA A 313 -0.36 17.75 -8.48
N PHE A 314 0.67 17.60 -9.30
CA PHE A 314 1.41 18.69 -9.90
C PHE A 314 1.41 18.59 -11.43
N ARG A 315 1.65 19.73 -12.10
CA ARG A 315 1.88 19.85 -13.55
C ARG A 315 3.28 20.37 -13.81
N LYS A 316 3.97 19.79 -14.79
CA LYS A 316 5.19 20.39 -15.35
C LYS A 316 4.85 21.38 -16.46
N GLY A 317 5.41 22.60 -16.39
CA GLY A 317 5.28 23.59 -17.46
C GLY A 317 3.94 24.32 -17.50
N ALA A 318 3.33 24.57 -16.34
CA ALA A 318 2.10 25.36 -16.25
C ALA A 318 2.34 26.87 -16.41
#